data_AF-A0A923LS12-F1
#
_entry.id   AF-A0A923LS12-F1
#
_cell.length_a   1.000
_cell.length_b   1.000
_cell.length_c   1.000
_cell.angle_alpha   90.00
_cell.angle_beta   90.00
_cell.angle_gamma   90.00
#
_symmetry.space_group_name_H-M   'P 1'
#
loop_
_entity.id
_entity.type
_entity.pdbx_description
1 polymer ?
#
loop_
_entity_poly.entity_id
_entity_poly.type
_entity_poly.pdbx_seq_one_letter_code
_entity_poly.pdbx_strand_id
1 'polypeptide(L)'
;MNRFKLAWILLCMGILMAGCADTQKEGTDLQTEIKTEKKQYTEQKNTDDKEESEKMEPDTSTKNLIDMQDTEIQNDSIQDLDTGKKRIICWGDSLTYGQGGEGTTYPSVLEENYQAEVINYGIQGETARQIGIRMGAFPMSVGTFEIPAETVPVEVSLWQWGEDPIMMRLGDCAINPCTIAGVKGTLSYRAEEVKYYFTRQEAGESVPVPEGTEVETFAAMDKKDSDIIVLFAGTNLPPDKDTVGELINLEEQMIEYSGTEQYIVLGLTSKTYIPDVEPINEALKEAFGEHFLDIRSYMLQHGLEDAGITPTEQDQKDIADGEIPSSIRVDDIHGNAAFYKIIGEQVGKKLEELGYLTEQDKK
;
A
#
# COMPACT_ATOMS: atom_id res chain seq x y z
N MET A 1 -8.29 -17.81 35.73
CA MET A 1 -6.87 -17.72 36.16
C MET A 1 -6.06 -18.56 35.18
N ASN A 2 -5.55 -17.88 34.17
CA ASN A 2 -4.93 -18.42 32.96
C ASN A 2 -3.48 -18.83 33.19
N ARG A 3 -3.11 -20.02 32.69
CA ARG A 3 -1.74 -20.38 32.29
C ARG A 3 -1.78 -21.12 30.95
N PHE A 4 -2.25 -20.41 29.93
CA PHE A 4 -2.06 -20.72 28.52
C PHE A 4 -1.91 -19.38 27.78
N LYS A 5 -0.75 -18.74 27.99
CA LYS A 5 -0.18 -17.65 27.20
C LYS A 5 1.31 -17.98 27.07
N LEU A 6 1.91 -17.70 25.90
CA LEU A 6 3.25 -18.06 25.42
C LEU A 6 3.40 -19.46 24.77
N ALA A 7 2.95 -19.58 23.53
CA ALA A 7 3.49 -20.59 22.58
C ALA A 7 3.22 -20.23 21.11
N TRP A 8 3.36 -18.97 20.67
CA TRP A 8 3.27 -18.60 19.24
C TRP A 8 4.16 -17.41 18.82
N ILE A 9 5.28 -17.15 19.53
CA ILE A 9 6.20 -16.03 19.23
C ILE A 9 7.56 -16.48 18.66
N LEU A 10 7.77 -17.76 18.33
CA LEU A 10 9.09 -18.25 17.86
C LEU A 10 9.02 -19.14 16.61
N LEU A 11 8.37 -18.65 15.55
CA LEU A 11 8.51 -19.21 14.19
C LEU A 11 9.09 -18.21 13.18
N CYS A 12 9.93 -17.28 13.62
CA CYS A 12 10.68 -16.38 12.71
C CYS A 12 12.19 -16.27 12.99
N MET A 13 12.75 -16.92 14.01
CA MET A 13 14.22 -16.97 14.19
C MET A 13 14.67 -18.25 14.88
N GLY A 14 15.45 -19.07 14.17
CA GLY A 14 16.34 -20.05 14.79
C GLY A 14 16.08 -21.52 14.46
N ILE A 15 16.63 -22.00 13.35
CA ILE A 15 17.13 -23.39 13.29
C ILE A 15 18.52 -23.38 12.64
N LEU A 16 19.55 -23.28 13.49
CA LEU A 16 20.89 -23.77 13.22
C LEU A 16 21.22 -24.80 14.30
N MET A 17 21.44 -26.04 13.84
CA MET A 17 22.22 -27.12 14.47
C MET A 17 21.65 -27.83 15.71
N ALA A 18 21.04 -29.01 15.51
CA ALA A 18 21.71 -30.31 15.76
C ALA A 18 20.70 -31.47 15.64
N GLY A 19 20.91 -32.35 14.66
CA GLY A 19 20.11 -33.54 14.42
C GLY A 19 20.50 -34.24 13.12
N CYS A 20 21.79 -34.55 12.96
CA CYS A 20 22.35 -35.29 11.83
C CYS A 20 21.79 -36.72 11.75
N ALA A 21 21.23 -37.10 10.60
CA ALA A 21 21.74 -38.20 9.74
C ALA A 21 20.70 -38.71 8.71
N ASP A 22 19.39 -38.49 8.91
CA ASP A 22 18.37 -39.12 8.06
C ASP A 22 17.70 -38.21 7.00
N THR A 23 17.96 -36.90 7.00
CA THR A 23 17.38 -35.94 6.03
C THR A 23 18.17 -35.77 4.72
N GLN A 24 19.33 -36.43 4.58
CA GLN A 24 20.16 -36.27 3.38
C GLN A 24 19.72 -37.12 2.18
N LYS A 25 18.87 -38.14 2.38
CA LYS A 25 18.42 -39.01 1.28
C LYS A 25 17.19 -38.47 0.54
N GLU A 26 16.24 -37.88 1.26
CA GLU A 26 15.02 -37.31 0.69
C GLU A 26 15.27 -35.97 -0.04
N GLY A 27 16.25 -35.17 0.41
CA GLY A 27 16.61 -33.91 -0.26
C GLY A 27 17.25 -34.09 -1.63
N THR A 28 17.92 -35.22 -1.89
CA THR A 28 18.53 -35.54 -3.18
C THR A 28 17.53 -36.03 -4.22
N ASP A 29 16.49 -36.77 -3.83
CA ASP A 29 15.46 -37.25 -4.76
C ASP A 29 14.55 -36.09 -5.23
N LEU A 30 14.14 -35.20 -4.32
CA LEU A 30 13.36 -33.99 -4.64
C LEU A 30 14.10 -33.01 -5.58
N GLN A 31 15.41 -32.83 -5.43
CA GLN A 31 16.19 -31.99 -6.35
C GLN A 31 16.36 -32.61 -7.74
N THR A 32 16.24 -33.94 -7.85
CA THR A 32 16.37 -34.65 -9.12
C THR A 32 15.05 -34.65 -9.90
N GLU A 33 13.91 -34.72 -9.20
CA GLU A 33 12.57 -34.55 -9.80
C GLU A 33 12.34 -33.11 -10.31
N ILE A 34 12.69 -32.08 -9.52
CA ILE A 34 12.54 -30.66 -9.91
C ILE A 34 13.41 -30.30 -11.13
N LYS A 35 14.61 -30.89 -11.26
CA LYS A 35 15.47 -30.69 -12.44
C LYS A 35 14.92 -31.35 -13.69
N THR A 36 14.19 -32.45 -13.55
CA THR A 36 13.61 -33.20 -14.67
C THR A 36 12.36 -32.48 -15.22
N GLU A 37 11.51 -31.95 -14.33
CA GLU A 37 10.32 -31.15 -14.72
C GLU A 37 10.70 -29.82 -15.37
N LYS A 38 11.72 -29.11 -14.85
CA LYS A 38 12.21 -27.86 -15.48
C LYS A 38 12.75 -28.10 -16.89
N LYS A 39 13.35 -29.26 -17.16
CA LYS A 39 13.88 -29.58 -18.49
C LYS A 39 12.76 -29.87 -19.49
N GLN A 40 11.69 -30.57 -19.07
CA GLN A 40 10.51 -30.80 -19.91
C GLN A 40 9.76 -29.51 -20.23
N TYR A 41 9.59 -28.60 -19.26
CA TYR A 41 8.93 -27.31 -19.49
C TYR A 41 9.71 -26.41 -20.47
N THR A 42 11.05 -26.48 -20.44
CA THR A 42 11.91 -25.69 -21.34
C THR A 42 11.98 -26.27 -22.76
N GLU A 43 11.87 -27.60 -22.91
CA GLU A 43 11.80 -28.25 -24.22
C GLU A 43 10.45 -28.00 -24.91
N GLN A 44 9.35 -27.97 -24.16
CA GLN A 44 8.00 -27.71 -24.68
C GLN A 44 7.81 -26.24 -25.14
N LYS A 45 8.40 -25.27 -24.41
CA LYS A 45 8.38 -23.85 -24.82
C LYS A 45 9.19 -23.57 -26.09
N ASN A 46 10.28 -24.31 -26.31
CA ASN A 46 11.13 -24.17 -27.50
C ASN A 46 10.56 -24.83 -28.77
N THR A 47 9.58 -25.74 -28.64
CA THR A 47 8.85 -26.30 -29.78
C THR A 47 7.72 -25.40 -30.25
N ASP A 48 7.05 -24.70 -29.33
CA ASP A 48 5.92 -23.82 -29.66
C ASP A 48 6.40 -22.50 -30.34
N ASP A 49 7.54 -21.94 -29.90
CA ASP A 49 8.14 -20.73 -30.50
C ASP A 49 8.73 -20.96 -31.91
N LYS A 50 8.83 -22.21 -32.38
CA LYS A 50 9.35 -22.54 -33.72
C LYS A 50 8.29 -22.69 -34.81
N GLU A 51 7.02 -22.91 -34.46
CA GLU A 51 5.94 -23.05 -35.45
C GLU A 51 5.31 -21.71 -35.87
N GLU A 52 5.55 -20.61 -35.13
CA GLU A 52 4.92 -19.31 -35.42
C GLU A 52 5.77 -18.35 -36.28
N SER A 53 6.95 -18.77 -36.75
CA SER A 53 7.88 -17.91 -37.51
C SER A 53 7.91 -18.10 -39.04
N GLU A 54 7.06 -18.97 -39.61
CA GLU A 54 6.92 -19.11 -41.07
C GLU A 54 5.59 -18.54 -41.59
N LYS A 55 5.56 -17.22 -41.85
CA LYS A 55 4.83 -16.55 -42.96
C LYS A 55 4.79 -15.03 -42.78
N MET A 56 5.77 -14.31 -43.34
CA MET A 56 5.55 -13.01 -43.99
C MET A 56 6.81 -12.58 -44.73
N GLU A 57 6.74 -12.51 -46.07
CA GLU A 57 7.77 -11.87 -46.90
C GLU A 57 7.61 -10.33 -46.88
N PRO A 58 8.68 -9.54 -47.08
CA PRO A 58 8.61 -8.08 -47.08
C PRO A 58 8.41 -7.50 -48.48
N ASP A 59 7.42 -6.62 -48.65
CA ASP A 59 7.27 -5.78 -49.83
C ASP A 59 8.07 -4.46 -49.68
N THR A 60 8.89 -4.18 -50.68
CA THR A 60 9.74 -2.99 -50.79
C THR A 60 9.05 -1.90 -51.59
N SER A 61 8.77 -0.75 -50.98
CA SER A 61 8.78 0.52 -51.73
C SER A 61 9.19 1.71 -50.88
N THR A 62 10.25 2.37 -51.35
CA THR A 62 10.82 3.62 -50.85
C THR A 62 10.05 4.81 -51.43
N LYS A 63 9.78 5.84 -50.62
CA LYS A 63 10.00 7.28 -50.91
C LYS A 63 9.23 8.21 -49.96
N ASN A 64 9.95 8.92 -49.10
CA ASN A 64 10.20 10.36 -49.23
C ASN A 64 10.68 10.92 -47.88
N LEU A 65 11.96 11.31 -47.86
CA LEU A 65 12.55 12.19 -46.85
C LEU A 65 12.01 13.60 -47.09
N ILE A 66 11.44 14.22 -46.05
CA ILE A 66 11.31 15.67 -45.96
C ILE A 66 12.11 16.10 -44.73
N ASP A 67 13.08 16.95 -45.06
CA ASP A 67 13.95 17.76 -44.24
C ASP A 67 13.11 18.63 -43.27
N MET A 68 13.33 18.51 -41.96
CA MET A 68 12.82 19.45 -40.97
C MET A 68 13.98 19.96 -40.13
N GLN A 69 14.20 21.26 -40.33
CA GLN A 69 15.19 22.11 -39.71
C GLN A 69 15.11 22.08 -38.18
N ASP A 70 16.29 22.19 -37.57
CA ASP A 70 16.51 22.42 -36.15
C ASP A 70 15.62 23.53 -35.63
N THR A 71 14.69 23.19 -34.73
CA THR A 71 14.02 24.16 -33.88
C THR A 71 14.51 23.91 -32.47
N GLU A 72 15.19 24.92 -31.92
CA GLU A 72 15.63 24.98 -30.54
C GLU A 72 14.44 24.65 -29.62
N ILE A 73 14.52 23.54 -28.90
CA ILE A 73 13.58 23.23 -27.82
C ILE A 73 13.96 24.17 -26.67
N GLN A 74 13.20 25.25 -26.52
CA GLN A 74 13.21 26.03 -25.29
C GLN A 74 12.76 25.12 -24.15
N ASN A 75 13.60 25.10 -23.12
CA ASN A 75 13.42 24.38 -21.88
C ASN A 75 12.30 25.07 -21.08
N ASP A 76 11.05 24.84 -21.47
CA ASP A 76 9.90 25.22 -20.66
C ASP A 76 9.80 24.22 -19.51
N SER A 77 10.16 24.72 -18.32
CA SER A 77 9.76 24.16 -17.03
C SER A 77 8.32 23.66 -17.12
N ILE A 78 8.10 22.39 -16.79
CA ILE A 78 6.75 21.83 -16.58
C ILE A 78 6.11 22.68 -15.47
N GLN A 79 5.31 23.67 -15.88
CA GLN A 79 4.36 24.29 -14.99
C GLN A 79 3.28 23.25 -14.78
N ASP A 80 3.14 22.79 -13.54
CA ASP A 80 2.05 21.96 -13.09
C ASP A 80 0.75 22.64 -13.55
N LEU A 81 0.07 22.05 -14.53
CA LEU A 81 -1.23 22.53 -14.97
C LEU A 81 -2.16 22.24 -13.80
N ASP A 82 -2.37 23.22 -12.92
CA ASP A 82 -3.43 23.18 -11.92
C ASP A 82 -4.76 23.02 -12.67
N THR A 83 -5.20 21.76 -12.77
CA THR A 83 -6.44 21.41 -13.48
C THR A 83 -7.67 21.86 -12.70
N GLY A 84 -7.50 22.43 -11.50
CA GLY A 84 -8.58 22.77 -10.57
C GLY A 84 -9.28 21.55 -9.98
N LYS A 85 -8.79 20.33 -10.26
CA LYS A 85 -9.36 19.09 -9.72
C LYS A 85 -8.99 18.95 -8.24
N LYS A 86 -9.96 18.56 -7.43
CA LYS A 86 -9.72 18.13 -6.05
C LYS A 86 -8.79 16.92 -6.05
N ARG A 87 -7.91 16.86 -5.05
CA ARG A 87 -7.00 15.73 -4.85
C ARG A 87 -7.40 14.94 -3.61
N ILE A 88 -7.66 13.65 -3.79
CA ILE A 88 -8.07 12.73 -2.73
C ILE A 88 -6.93 11.73 -2.52
N ILE A 89 -6.33 11.76 -1.34
CA ILE A 89 -5.22 10.88 -0.97
C ILE A 89 -5.73 9.79 -0.04
N CYS A 90 -5.73 8.56 -0.53
CA CYS A 90 -6.20 7.39 0.20
C CYS A 90 -5.01 6.66 0.84
N TRP A 91 -4.86 6.82 2.15
CA TRP A 91 -3.82 6.17 2.95
C TRP A 91 -4.35 4.93 3.65
N GLY A 92 -3.60 3.83 3.59
CA GLY A 92 -3.99 2.64 4.35
C GLY A 92 -3.16 1.41 4.05
N ASP A 93 -3.71 0.28 4.50
CA ASP A 93 -3.10 -1.04 4.37
C ASP A 93 -3.65 -1.82 3.15
N SER A 94 -3.75 -3.15 3.26
CA SER A 94 -4.28 -4.04 2.21
C SER A 94 -5.71 -3.72 1.79
N LEU A 95 -6.53 -3.14 2.69
CA LEU A 95 -7.89 -2.71 2.36
C LEU A 95 -7.90 -1.45 1.48
N THR A 96 -6.90 -0.58 1.61
CA THR A 96 -6.73 0.55 0.67
C THR A 96 -6.08 0.10 -0.63
N TYR A 97 -5.14 -0.83 -0.56
CA TYR A 97 -4.55 -1.47 -1.75
C TYR A 97 -5.59 -2.19 -2.60
N GLY A 98 -6.66 -2.72 -1.98
CA GLY A 98 -7.74 -3.44 -2.66
C GLY A 98 -7.49 -4.93 -2.82
N GLN A 99 -6.78 -5.54 -1.87
CA GLN A 99 -6.49 -6.98 -1.88
C GLN A 99 -7.82 -7.79 -1.91
N GLY A 100 -7.95 -8.72 -2.85
CA GLY A 100 -9.19 -9.49 -3.05
C GLY A 100 -10.22 -8.83 -3.97
N GLY A 101 -10.04 -7.56 -4.34
CA GLY A 101 -10.99 -6.79 -5.15
C GLY A 101 -10.96 -7.06 -6.65
N GLU A 102 -10.11 -7.98 -7.13
CA GLU A 102 -9.95 -8.32 -8.55
C GLU A 102 -9.70 -7.08 -9.46
N GLY A 103 -8.94 -6.12 -8.94
CA GLY A 103 -8.66 -4.84 -9.62
C GLY A 103 -9.59 -3.70 -9.22
N THR A 104 -10.71 -3.99 -8.55
CA THR A 104 -11.57 -2.96 -7.93
C THR A 104 -10.98 -2.56 -6.59
N THR A 105 -10.76 -1.26 -6.39
CA THR A 105 -10.33 -0.67 -5.12
C THR A 105 -11.31 0.42 -4.74
N TYR A 106 -11.46 0.75 -3.45
CA TYR A 106 -12.32 1.89 -3.10
C TYR A 106 -11.82 3.22 -3.69
N PRO A 107 -10.49 3.48 -3.82
CA PRO A 107 -10.00 4.67 -4.50
C PRO A 107 -10.35 4.69 -5.99
N SER A 108 -10.29 3.56 -6.70
CA SER A 108 -10.67 3.53 -8.12
C SER A 108 -12.15 3.82 -8.33
N VAL A 109 -13.01 3.40 -7.40
CA VAL A 109 -14.45 3.72 -7.45
C VAL A 109 -14.69 5.22 -7.23
N LEU A 110 -13.91 5.89 -6.37
CA LEU A 110 -13.94 7.35 -6.27
C LEU A 110 -13.47 7.99 -7.57
N GLU A 111 -12.38 7.50 -8.17
CA GLU A 111 -11.89 8.00 -9.44
C GLU A 111 -12.92 7.84 -10.56
N GLU A 112 -13.67 6.74 -10.59
CA GLU A 112 -14.75 6.51 -11.57
C GLU A 112 -15.91 7.49 -11.40
N ASN A 113 -16.28 7.82 -10.16
CA ASN A 113 -17.48 8.61 -9.85
C ASN A 113 -17.23 10.12 -9.82
N TYR A 114 -15.99 10.57 -9.60
CA TYR A 114 -15.67 11.98 -9.42
C TYR A 114 -14.57 12.47 -10.38
N GLN A 115 -14.63 13.75 -10.71
CA GLN A 115 -13.63 14.52 -11.45
C GLN A 115 -12.49 14.97 -10.52
N ALA A 116 -12.02 14.08 -9.66
CA ALA A 116 -10.90 14.29 -8.75
C ALA A 116 -9.65 13.55 -9.23
N GLU A 117 -8.47 14.02 -8.82
CA GLU A 117 -7.26 13.21 -8.81
C GLU A 117 -7.31 12.32 -7.57
N VAL A 118 -7.41 11.01 -7.74
CA VAL A 118 -7.48 10.06 -6.62
C VAL A 118 -6.21 9.23 -6.58
N ILE A 119 -5.50 9.30 -5.46
CA ILE A 119 -4.22 8.62 -5.29
C ILE A 119 -4.37 7.50 -4.27
N ASN A 120 -4.12 6.27 -4.71
CA ASN A 120 -4.12 5.09 -3.84
C ASN A 120 -2.72 4.86 -3.25
N TYR A 121 -2.56 5.17 -1.96
CA TYR A 121 -1.36 4.89 -1.19
C TYR A 121 -1.49 3.69 -0.23
N GLY A 122 -2.30 2.71 -0.61
CA GLY A 122 -2.44 1.45 0.11
C GLY A 122 -1.24 0.51 -0.07
N ILE A 123 -0.74 -0.07 1.01
CA ILE A 123 0.29 -1.14 0.97
C ILE A 123 -0.13 -2.30 1.85
N GLN A 124 -0.10 -3.51 1.28
CA GLN A 124 -0.46 -4.73 2.00
C GLN A 124 0.46 -4.93 3.22
N GLY A 125 -0.14 -5.29 4.37
CA GLY A 125 0.60 -5.67 5.59
C GLY A 125 1.19 -4.52 6.41
N GLU A 126 1.06 -3.26 5.98
CA GLU A 126 1.54 -2.12 6.76
C GLU A 126 0.65 -1.82 7.97
N THR A 127 1.32 -1.48 9.07
CA THR A 127 0.70 -0.96 10.30
C THR A 127 0.40 0.53 10.18
N ALA A 128 -0.47 1.06 11.05
CA ALA A 128 -0.75 2.51 11.13
C ALA A 128 0.51 3.36 11.31
N ARG A 129 1.48 2.86 12.09
CA ARG A 129 2.80 3.51 12.24
C ARG A 129 3.55 3.59 10.90
N GLN A 130 3.59 2.51 10.13
CA GLN A 130 4.32 2.51 8.85
C GLN A 130 3.66 3.43 7.81
N ILE A 131 2.33 3.48 7.79
CA ILE A 131 1.58 4.44 6.97
C ILE A 131 2.00 5.87 7.31
N GLY A 132 2.05 6.22 8.61
CA GLY A 132 2.50 7.55 9.04
C GLY A 132 3.98 7.84 8.76
N ILE A 133 4.85 6.81 8.70
CA ILE A 133 6.23 6.96 8.22
C ILE A 133 6.25 7.38 6.74
N ARG A 134 5.44 6.74 5.89
CA ARG A 134 5.36 7.10 4.45
C ARG A 134 4.81 8.51 4.25
N MET A 135 3.78 8.86 5.01
CA MET A 135 3.21 10.21 5.02
C MET A 135 4.24 11.29 5.37
N GLY A 136 5.24 10.95 6.21
CA GLY A 136 6.18 11.90 6.80
C GLY A 136 5.77 12.37 8.20
N ALA A 137 4.59 11.97 8.69
CA ALA A 137 4.10 12.29 10.03
C ALA A 137 4.99 11.68 11.12
N PHE A 138 5.59 10.52 10.85
CA PHE A 138 6.56 9.87 11.73
C PHE A 138 7.91 9.74 11.02
N PRO A 139 8.75 10.79 11.02
CA PRO A 139 9.97 10.79 10.21
C PRO A 139 10.89 9.63 10.60
N MET A 140 11.36 8.90 9.58
CA MET A 140 12.47 7.97 9.72
C MET A 140 13.79 8.68 9.47
N SER A 141 14.86 8.14 10.02
CA SER A 141 16.21 8.68 9.90
C SER A 141 17.20 7.62 9.46
N VAL A 142 18.40 8.05 9.07
CA VAL A 142 19.48 7.17 8.65
C VAL A 142 20.57 7.01 9.70
N GLY A 143 21.29 5.89 9.65
CA GLY A 143 22.61 5.77 10.29
C GLY A 143 23.67 6.60 9.56
N THR A 144 24.87 6.74 10.14
CA THR A 144 25.98 7.45 9.48
C THR A 144 26.41 6.73 8.21
N PHE A 145 26.48 7.44 7.08
CA PHE A 145 27.03 6.94 5.81
C PHE A 145 27.55 8.08 4.93
N GLU A 146 28.04 7.77 3.73
CA GLU A 146 28.49 8.74 2.74
C GLU A 146 27.73 8.50 1.43
N ILE A 147 27.08 9.54 0.90
CA ILE A 147 26.47 9.49 -0.43
C ILE A 147 27.60 9.69 -1.45
N PRO A 148 27.91 8.70 -2.30
CA PRO A 148 29.02 8.79 -3.25
C PRO A 148 28.78 9.86 -4.31
N ALA A 149 29.84 10.33 -4.96
CA ALA A 149 29.75 11.32 -6.04
C ALA A 149 28.94 10.78 -7.24
N GLU A 150 29.10 9.50 -7.54
CA GLU A 150 28.45 8.81 -8.64
C GLU A 150 27.02 8.35 -8.30
N THR A 151 26.23 8.06 -9.33
CA THR A 151 24.88 7.48 -9.20
C THR A 151 24.97 5.96 -8.98
N VAL A 152 25.57 5.55 -7.88
CA VAL A 152 25.74 4.14 -7.48
C VAL A 152 25.06 3.88 -6.13
N PRO A 153 24.52 2.67 -5.91
CA PRO A 153 23.88 2.34 -4.64
C PRO A 153 24.91 2.28 -3.51
N VAL A 154 24.59 2.93 -2.39
CA VAL A 154 25.33 2.82 -1.13
C VAL A 154 24.42 2.27 -0.04
N GLU A 155 24.95 1.36 0.78
CA GLU A 155 24.21 0.78 1.91
C GLU A 155 23.82 1.87 2.92
N VAL A 156 22.59 1.80 3.41
CA VAL A 156 22.06 2.71 4.42
C VAL A 156 21.30 1.91 5.48
N SER A 157 21.36 2.36 6.74
CA SER A 157 20.50 1.84 7.81
C SER A 157 19.36 2.83 8.05
N LEU A 158 18.13 2.32 8.22
CA LEU A 158 16.94 3.14 8.50
C LEU A 158 16.49 2.93 9.95
N TRP A 159 16.05 4.01 10.59
CA TRP A 159 15.63 4.02 12.00
C TRP A 159 14.37 4.86 12.20
N GLN A 160 13.40 4.34 12.94
CA GLN A 160 12.30 5.11 13.51
C GLN A 160 12.07 4.60 14.93
N TRP A 161 12.02 5.52 15.92
CA TRP A 161 11.93 5.20 17.36
C TRP A 161 12.95 4.15 17.85
N GLY A 162 14.14 4.15 17.26
CA GLY A 162 15.25 3.27 17.67
C GLY A 162 15.20 1.86 17.09
N GLU A 163 14.30 1.57 16.15
CA GLU A 163 14.15 0.27 15.50
C GLU A 163 14.10 0.37 13.97
N ASP A 164 14.32 -0.76 13.29
CA ASP A 164 14.12 -0.85 11.83
C ASP A 164 12.64 -0.60 11.52
N PRO A 165 12.30 0.39 10.69
CA PRO A 165 10.92 0.72 10.41
C PRO A 165 10.22 -0.30 9.48
N ILE A 166 10.95 -1.28 8.93
CA ILE A 166 10.43 -2.32 8.02
C ILE A 166 9.74 -1.68 6.79
N MET A 167 10.35 -0.64 6.23
CA MET A 167 9.84 0.05 5.02
C MET A 167 10.32 -0.64 3.74
N MET A 168 9.74 -0.31 2.58
CA MET A 168 10.16 -0.78 1.25
C MET A 168 10.03 -2.29 0.98
N ARG A 169 9.73 -3.12 2.00
CA ARG A 169 9.69 -4.58 1.87
C ARG A 169 8.44 -5.10 1.17
N LEU A 170 7.35 -4.34 1.25
CA LEU A 170 6.02 -4.69 0.70
C LEU A 170 5.57 -3.73 -0.41
N GLY A 171 6.42 -2.73 -0.71
CA GLY A 171 6.16 -1.68 -1.68
C GLY A 171 6.87 -0.39 -1.27
N ASP A 172 7.15 0.45 -2.25
CA ASP A 172 7.76 1.77 -2.05
C ASP A 172 6.72 2.85 -1.71
N CYS A 173 5.63 2.84 -2.48
CA CYS A 173 4.44 3.68 -2.39
C CYS A 173 4.62 5.02 -1.64
N ALA A 174 5.10 6.01 -2.38
CA ALA A 174 5.27 7.40 -1.96
C ALA A 174 6.46 7.70 -1.03
N ILE A 175 7.36 6.73 -0.81
CA ILE A 175 8.69 7.04 -0.26
C ILE A 175 9.56 7.67 -1.34
N ASN A 176 9.65 7.07 -2.53
CA ASN A 176 10.55 7.55 -3.58
C ASN A 176 9.89 8.44 -4.66
N PRO A 177 10.68 9.32 -5.31
CA PRO A 177 12.05 9.69 -4.92
C PRO A 177 12.07 10.45 -3.59
N CYS A 178 13.01 10.12 -2.71
CA CYS A 178 13.18 10.76 -1.41
C CYS A 178 14.38 11.71 -1.40
N THR A 179 14.50 12.51 -0.35
CA THR A 179 15.66 13.38 -0.10
C THR A 179 16.34 13.00 1.21
N ILE A 180 17.68 12.88 1.19
CA ILE A 180 18.52 12.65 2.37
C ILE A 180 19.66 13.66 2.35
N ALA A 181 19.82 14.44 3.42
CA ALA A 181 20.81 15.52 3.50
C ALA A 181 20.76 16.52 2.31
N GLY A 182 19.56 16.79 1.79
CA GLY A 182 19.35 17.64 0.61
C GLY A 182 19.70 16.98 -0.74
N VAL A 183 20.09 15.71 -0.77
CA VAL A 183 20.34 14.95 -1.99
C VAL A 183 19.11 14.12 -2.35
N LYS A 184 18.54 14.38 -3.52
CA LYS A 184 17.43 13.60 -4.08
C LYS A 184 17.94 12.25 -4.61
N GLY A 185 17.19 11.19 -4.34
CA GLY A 185 17.52 9.85 -4.81
C GLY A 185 16.44 8.82 -4.56
N THR A 186 16.83 7.56 -4.60
CA THR A 186 15.95 6.40 -4.45
C THR A 186 16.46 5.49 -3.33
N LEU A 187 15.63 5.27 -2.32
CA LEU A 187 15.77 4.18 -1.36
C LEU A 187 15.32 2.87 -1.99
N SER A 188 16.01 1.78 -1.69
CA SER A 188 15.64 0.44 -2.12
C SER A 188 15.97 -0.57 -1.04
N TYR A 189 15.26 -1.70 -1.04
CA TYR A 189 15.51 -2.82 -0.14
C TYR A 189 15.88 -4.06 -0.95
N ARG A 190 16.94 -4.75 -0.56
CA ARG A 190 17.38 -6.03 -1.15
C ARG A 190 17.11 -7.15 -0.17
N ALA A 191 16.14 -7.99 -0.49
CA ALA A 191 15.63 -9.03 0.42
C ALA A 191 16.66 -10.14 0.69
N GLU A 192 17.48 -10.46 -0.32
CA GLU A 192 18.55 -11.46 -0.26
C GLU A 192 19.71 -11.04 0.67
N GLU A 193 19.89 -9.73 0.88
CA GLU A 193 20.89 -9.17 1.78
C GLU A 193 20.30 -8.70 3.11
N VAL A 194 18.98 -8.49 3.17
CA VAL A 194 18.26 -7.84 4.27
C VAL A 194 18.82 -6.45 4.55
N LYS A 195 19.02 -5.66 3.49
CA LYS A 195 19.68 -4.34 3.54
C LYS A 195 18.96 -3.29 2.72
N TYR A 196 19.06 -2.05 3.18
CA TYR A 196 18.62 -0.87 2.44
C TYR A 196 19.79 -0.23 1.68
N TYR A 197 19.46 0.40 0.56
CA TYR A 197 20.40 1.13 -0.27
C TYR A 197 19.79 2.46 -0.68
N PHE A 198 20.61 3.51 -0.68
CA PHE A 198 20.27 4.79 -1.29
C PHE A 198 21.09 4.98 -2.57
N THR A 199 20.44 5.42 -3.64
CA THR A 199 21.11 5.82 -4.90
C THR A 199 20.71 7.24 -5.23
N ARG A 200 21.67 8.16 -5.26
CA ARG A 200 21.39 9.55 -5.68
C ARG A 200 20.92 9.58 -7.14
N GLN A 201 20.02 10.50 -7.45
CA GLN A 201 19.44 10.63 -8.80
C GLN A 201 20.44 11.24 -9.80
N GLU A 202 21.20 12.23 -9.36
CA GLU A 202 22.20 12.93 -10.18
C GLU A 202 23.58 12.88 -9.52
N ALA A 203 24.62 12.73 -10.35
CA ALA A 203 26.00 12.76 -9.91
C ALA A 203 26.37 14.16 -9.37
N GLY A 204 27.25 14.21 -8.38
CA GLY A 204 27.66 15.46 -7.75
C GLY A 204 28.84 15.26 -6.80
N GLU A 205 29.00 16.17 -5.86
CA GLU A 205 30.01 16.01 -4.80
C GLU A 205 29.61 14.92 -3.81
N SER A 206 30.59 14.22 -3.23
CA SER A 206 30.34 13.29 -2.13
C SER A 206 29.78 14.02 -0.92
N VAL A 207 28.78 13.45 -0.25
CA VAL A 207 28.09 14.08 0.89
C VAL A 207 28.17 13.17 2.12
N PRO A 208 28.87 13.58 3.20
CA PRO A 208 28.83 12.86 4.47
C PRO A 208 27.47 13.09 5.14
N VAL A 209 26.83 12.01 5.58
CA VAL A 209 25.52 12.05 6.23
C VAL A 209 25.66 11.58 7.68
N PRO A 210 25.41 12.45 8.68
CA PRO A 210 25.44 12.05 10.08
C PRO A 210 24.23 11.18 10.44
N GLU A 211 24.42 10.32 11.44
CA GLU A 211 23.32 9.59 12.09
C GLU A 211 22.20 10.53 12.55
N GLY A 212 20.96 10.10 12.38
CA GLY A 212 19.78 10.88 12.72
C GLY A 212 19.34 11.86 11.64
N THR A 213 20.03 11.92 10.49
CA THR A 213 19.53 12.69 9.34
C THR A 213 18.19 12.12 8.89
N GLU A 214 17.17 12.95 8.84
CA GLU A 214 15.82 12.53 8.42
C GLU A 214 15.79 12.19 6.92
N VAL A 215 14.95 11.23 6.57
CA VAL A 215 14.56 10.96 5.20
C VAL A 215 13.27 11.70 4.91
N GLU A 216 13.32 12.62 3.95
CA GLU A 216 12.13 13.31 3.46
C GLU A 216 11.51 12.47 2.31
N THR A 217 10.32 11.91 2.54
CA THR A 217 9.63 11.06 1.57
C THR A 217 9.04 11.87 0.41
N PHE A 218 8.76 11.20 -0.71
CA PHE A 218 8.03 11.82 -1.81
C PHE A 218 6.68 12.40 -1.35
N ALA A 219 5.91 11.63 -0.57
CA ALA A 219 4.63 12.09 -0.05
C ALA A 219 4.75 13.33 0.85
N ALA A 220 5.77 13.40 1.70
CA ALA A 220 6.02 14.58 2.53
C ALA A 220 6.27 15.83 1.66
N MET A 221 7.01 15.67 0.55
CA MET A 221 7.29 16.76 -0.40
C MET A 221 6.08 17.12 -1.29
N ASP A 222 5.25 16.15 -1.67
CA ASP A 222 4.10 16.34 -2.57
C ASP A 222 2.83 16.85 -1.86
N LYS A 223 2.80 16.77 -0.53
CA LYS A 223 1.67 17.16 0.32
C LYS A 223 1.17 18.58 0.01
N LYS A 224 -0.15 18.75 -0.14
CA LYS A 224 -0.81 20.06 -0.32
C LYS A 224 -1.85 20.27 0.77
N ASP A 225 -1.95 21.47 1.30
CA ASP A 225 -2.96 21.80 2.33
C ASP A 225 -4.41 21.73 1.79
N SER A 226 -4.57 21.68 0.45
CA SER A 226 -5.85 21.47 -0.22
C SER A 226 -6.24 20.00 -0.38
N ASP A 227 -5.40 19.07 0.05
CA ASP A 227 -5.68 17.64 -0.06
C ASP A 227 -6.90 17.23 0.76
N ILE A 228 -7.63 16.25 0.24
CA ILE A 228 -8.67 15.52 0.96
C ILE A 228 -8.04 14.19 1.39
N ILE A 229 -7.99 13.92 2.68
CA ILE A 229 -7.38 12.70 3.22
C ILE A 229 -8.44 11.65 3.53
N VAL A 230 -8.27 10.45 2.98
CA VAL A 230 -9.04 9.27 3.38
C VAL A 230 -8.07 8.31 4.07
N LEU A 231 -8.27 8.09 5.37
CA LEU A 231 -7.39 7.27 6.19
C LEU A 231 -8.12 5.98 6.58
N PHE A 232 -7.55 4.84 6.18
CA PHE A 232 -8.05 3.52 6.54
C PHE A 232 -6.88 2.66 7.06
N ALA A 233 -6.58 2.84 8.34
CA ALA A 233 -5.42 2.26 9.00
C ALA A 233 -5.83 1.50 10.27
N GLY A 234 -5.02 0.52 10.68
CA GLY A 234 -5.20 -0.20 11.95
C GLY A 234 -5.61 -1.66 11.81
N THR A 235 -5.70 -2.22 10.60
CA THR A 235 -5.92 -3.68 10.45
C THR A 235 -4.70 -4.48 10.89
N ASN A 236 -3.49 -4.05 10.51
CA ASN A 236 -2.26 -4.75 10.86
C ASN A 236 -1.71 -4.28 12.20
N LEU A 237 -1.44 -5.24 13.10
CA LEU A 237 -1.29 -5.01 14.54
C LEU A 237 -2.51 -4.27 15.12
N PRO A 238 -3.71 -4.88 15.00
CA PRO A 238 -4.93 -4.20 15.38
C PRO A 238 -4.95 -3.95 16.90
N PRO A 239 -5.48 -2.79 17.34
CA PRO A 239 -5.68 -2.56 18.76
C PRO A 239 -6.76 -3.50 19.30
N ASP A 240 -6.85 -3.55 20.61
CA ASP A 240 -8.03 -4.02 21.34
C ASP A 240 -8.74 -2.83 22.00
N LYS A 241 -9.84 -3.10 22.71
CA LYS A 241 -10.61 -2.05 23.39
C LYS A 241 -9.81 -1.24 24.42
N ASP A 242 -8.70 -1.78 24.95
CA ASP A 242 -7.88 -1.16 25.98
C ASP A 242 -6.71 -0.37 25.36
N THR A 243 -6.37 -0.63 24.09
CA THR A 243 -5.23 -0.05 23.36
C THR A 243 -5.63 0.82 22.16
N VAL A 244 -6.92 0.92 21.82
CA VAL A 244 -7.43 1.77 20.72
C VAL A 244 -6.97 3.24 20.80
N GLY A 245 -6.71 3.76 22.01
CA GLY A 245 -6.14 5.10 22.19
C GLY A 245 -4.78 5.28 21.51
N GLU A 246 -3.99 4.22 21.35
CA GLU A 246 -2.71 4.27 20.62
C GLU A 246 -2.94 4.45 19.11
N LEU A 247 -3.92 3.74 18.53
CA LEU A 247 -4.31 3.93 17.13
C LEU A 247 -4.85 5.34 16.89
N ILE A 248 -5.79 5.80 17.73
CA ILE A 248 -6.35 7.16 17.65
C ILE A 248 -5.23 8.21 17.66
N ASN A 249 -4.28 8.10 18.60
CA ASN A 249 -3.18 9.05 18.70
C ASN A 249 -2.24 9.02 17.46
N LEU A 250 -2.07 7.87 16.80
CA LEU A 250 -1.33 7.82 15.53
C LEU A 250 -2.10 8.51 14.41
N GLU A 251 -3.40 8.24 14.31
CA GLU A 251 -4.28 8.82 13.28
C GLU A 251 -4.43 10.34 13.44
N GLU A 252 -4.58 10.84 14.68
CA GLU A 252 -4.58 12.27 14.99
C GLU A 252 -3.29 12.96 14.53
N GLN A 253 -2.12 12.37 14.82
CA GLN A 253 -0.84 12.92 14.36
C GLN A 253 -0.69 12.89 12.83
N MET A 254 -1.19 11.85 12.16
CA MET A 254 -1.20 11.77 10.69
C MET A 254 -2.09 12.85 10.07
N ILE A 255 -3.27 13.10 10.65
CA ILE A 255 -4.19 14.16 10.21
C ILE A 255 -3.61 15.54 10.50
N GLU A 256 -3.06 15.79 11.70
CA GLU A 256 -2.41 17.05 12.04
C GLU A 256 -1.26 17.36 11.07
N TYR A 257 -0.42 16.36 10.77
CA TYR A 257 0.67 16.49 9.82
C TYR A 257 0.19 16.79 8.38
N SER A 258 -0.97 16.23 8.00
CA SER A 258 -1.55 16.49 6.67
C SER A 258 -1.78 17.99 6.43
N GLY A 259 -2.09 18.75 7.48
CA GLY A 259 -2.34 20.19 7.43
C GLY A 259 -3.68 20.57 6.80
N THR A 260 -4.56 19.61 6.57
CA THR A 260 -5.91 19.82 6.03
C THR A 260 -6.99 19.54 7.07
N GLU A 261 -8.10 20.27 6.99
CA GLU A 261 -9.33 19.95 7.73
C GLU A 261 -10.21 18.96 6.94
N GLN A 262 -9.89 18.70 5.67
CA GLN A 262 -10.66 17.81 4.81
C GLN A 262 -10.20 16.37 4.95
N TYR A 263 -10.77 15.62 5.91
CA TYR A 263 -10.43 14.22 6.09
C TYR A 263 -11.61 13.31 6.48
N ILE A 264 -11.44 12.02 6.25
CA ILE A 264 -12.30 10.93 6.74
C ILE A 264 -11.41 9.83 7.34
N VAL A 265 -11.83 9.28 8.48
CA VAL A 265 -11.25 8.05 9.07
C VAL A 265 -12.25 6.91 8.95
N LEU A 266 -11.83 5.79 8.35
CA LEU A 266 -12.67 4.61 8.17
C LEU A 266 -12.57 3.67 9.37
N GLY A 267 -13.71 3.19 9.86
CA GLY A 267 -13.76 2.15 10.88
C GLY A 267 -13.23 0.80 10.40
N LEU A 268 -12.64 0.04 11.33
CA LEU A 268 -12.15 -1.31 11.08
C LEU A 268 -13.31 -2.28 10.80
N THR A 269 -13.05 -3.38 10.09
CA THR A 269 -14.11 -4.21 9.48
C THR A 269 -14.29 -5.57 10.15
N SER A 270 -13.28 -6.43 10.08
CA SER A 270 -13.37 -7.85 10.46
C SER A 270 -13.57 -8.08 11.95
N LYS A 271 -14.62 -8.80 12.35
CA LYS A 271 -14.82 -9.24 13.74
C LYS A 271 -13.99 -10.46 14.09
N THR A 272 -13.85 -11.37 13.13
CA THR A 272 -13.13 -12.64 13.30
C THR A 272 -11.64 -12.37 13.51
N TYR A 273 -11.08 -11.41 12.78
CA TYR A 273 -9.69 -11.01 12.94
C TYR A 273 -9.48 -10.02 14.10
N ILE A 274 -10.46 -9.15 14.35
CA ILE A 274 -10.42 -8.13 15.41
C ILE A 274 -11.64 -8.30 16.33
N PRO A 275 -11.56 -9.17 17.37
CA PRO A 275 -12.71 -9.48 18.22
C PRO A 275 -13.35 -8.27 18.91
N ASP A 276 -12.55 -7.25 19.21
CA ASP A 276 -12.97 -5.99 19.85
C ASP A 276 -13.31 -4.89 18.81
N VAL A 277 -13.57 -5.23 17.54
CA VAL A 277 -13.83 -4.24 16.47
C VAL A 277 -14.98 -3.27 16.80
N GLU A 278 -16.02 -3.73 17.48
CA GLU A 278 -17.17 -2.89 17.87
C GLU A 278 -16.76 -1.79 18.86
N PRO A 279 -16.19 -2.08 20.05
CA PRO A 279 -15.74 -1.02 20.96
C PRO A 279 -14.58 -0.17 20.38
N ILE A 280 -13.74 -0.73 19.50
CA ILE A 280 -12.72 0.05 18.79
C ILE A 280 -13.37 1.10 17.88
N ASN A 281 -14.33 0.71 17.05
CA ASN A 281 -15.01 1.63 16.15
C ASN A 281 -15.84 2.68 16.91
N GLU A 282 -16.43 2.34 18.06
CA GLU A 282 -17.09 3.34 18.91
C GLU A 282 -16.10 4.37 19.47
N ALA A 283 -14.90 3.95 19.86
CA ALA A 283 -13.85 4.88 20.32
C ALA A 283 -13.32 5.76 19.17
N LEU A 284 -13.11 5.20 17.97
CA LEU A 284 -12.74 5.96 16.77
C LEU A 284 -13.82 6.99 16.41
N LYS A 285 -15.10 6.59 16.48
CA LYS A 285 -16.24 7.48 16.26
C LYS A 285 -16.31 8.61 17.28
N GLU A 286 -16.04 8.33 18.56
CA GLU A 286 -15.98 9.36 19.60
C GLU A 286 -14.85 10.35 19.34
N ALA A 287 -13.68 9.87 18.90
CA ALA A 287 -12.51 10.70 18.62
C ALA A 287 -12.66 11.57 17.37
N PHE A 288 -13.13 11.00 16.25
CA PHE A 288 -13.16 11.68 14.96
C PHE A 288 -14.51 12.29 14.59
N GLY A 289 -15.56 12.03 15.38
CA GLY A 289 -16.86 12.68 15.26
C GLY A 289 -17.46 12.54 13.85
N GLU A 290 -17.77 13.67 13.22
CA GLU A 290 -18.37 13.68 11.88
C GLU A 290 -17.43 13.19 10.77
N HIS A 291 -16.12 13.16 11.00
CA HIS A 291 -15.14 12.62 10.03
C HIS A 291 -15.02 11.10 10.08
N PHE A 292 -15.62 10.44 11.07
CA PHE A 292 -15.63 8.98 11.13
C PHE A 292 -16.67 8.39 10.16
N LEU A 293 -16.24 7.41 9.36
CA LEU A 293 -17.13 6.58 8.54
C LEU A 293 -17.22 5.18 9.15
N ASP A 294 -18.38 4.88 9.74
CA ASP A 294 -18.72 3.54 10.24
C ASP A 294 -19.10 2.60 9.09
N ILE A 295 -18.11 2.31 8.23
CA ILE A 295 -18.27 1.49 7.04
C ILE A 295 -18.70 0.06 7.40
N ARG A 296 -18.27 -0.43 8.56
CA ARG A 296 -18.59 -1.76 9.06
C ARG A 296 -20.09 -1.91 9.37
N SER A 297 -20.65 -0.99 10.15
CA SER A 297 -22.08 -1.02 10.46
C SER A 297 -22.93 -0.88 9.19
N TYR A 298 -22.47 -0.09 8.22
CA TYR A 298 -23.13 0.03 6.92
C TYR A 298 -23.13 -1.30 6.16
N MET A 299 -21.98 -1.98 6.06
CA MET A 299 -21.88 -3.25 5.34
C MET A 299 -22.73 -4.37 5.96
N LEU A 300 -22.85 -4.41 7.29
CA LEU A 300 -23.73 -5.36 7.97
C LEU A 300 -25.20 -5.16 7.63
N GLN A 301 -25.63 -3.90 7.44
CA GLN A 301 -27.03 -3.55 7.24
C GLN A 301 -27.42 -3.59 5.75
N HIS A 302 -26.54 -3.13 4.88
CA HIS A 302 -26.85 -2.84 3.47
C HIS A 302 -25.93 -3.57 2.49
N GLY A 303 -24.85 -4.23 2.94
CA GLY A 303 -23.80 -4.73 2.06
C GLY A 303 -24.27 -5.75 1.02
N LEU A 304 -25.14 -6.70 1.41
CA LEU A 304 -25.69 -7.68 0.47
C LEU A 304 -26.71 -7.06 -0.49
N GLU A 305 -27.53 -6.14 0.01
CA GLU A 305 -28.53 -5.43 -0.79
C GLU A 305 -27.86 -4.59 -1.88
N ASP A 306 -26.87 -3.78 -1.50
CA ASP A 306 -26.10 -2.93 -2.41
C ASP A 306 -25.27 -3.76 -3.41
N ALA A 307 -24.84 -4.96 -3.00
CA ALA A 307 -24.18 -5.92 -3.89
C ALA A 307 -25.15 -6.67 -4.83
N GLY A 308 -26.47 -6.52 -4.65
CA GLY A 308 -27.48 -7.28 -5.40
C GLY A 308 -27.47 -8.79 -5.11
N ILE A 309 -26.98 -9.18 -3.94
CA ILE A 309 -26.82 -10.58 -3.53
C ILE A 309 -28.01 -10.99 -2.67
N THR A 310 -28.65 -12.10 -3.02
CA THR A 310 -29.64 -12.74 -2.14
C THR A 310 -28.92 -13.43 -0.99
N PRO A 311 -29.21 -13.10 0.29
CA PRO A 311 -28.50 -13.65 1.44
C PRO A 311 -28.56 -15.18 1.51
N THR A 312 -27.40 -15.82 1.70
CA THR A 312 -27.31 -17.26 1.98
C THR A 312 -27.55 -17.56 3.47
N GLU A 313 -27.66 -18.84 3.83
CA GLU A 313 -27.72 -19.25 5.25
C GLU A 313 -26.44 -18.86 6.02
N GLN A 314 -25.27 -18.93 5.36
CA GLN A 314 -24.01 -18.51 5.96
C GLN A 314 -23.98 -17.01 6.20
N ASP A 315 -24.44 -16.20 5.24
CA ASP A 315 -24.51 -14.74 5.40
C ASP A 315 -25.43 -14.34 6.56
N GLN A 316 -26.57 -15.02 6.71
CA GLN A 316 -27.49 -14.78 7.83
C GLN A 316 -26.85 -15.11 9.18
N LYS A 317 -26.03 -16.17 9.23
CA LYS A 317 -25.26 -16.52 10.42
C LYS A 317 -24.19 -15.48 10.71
N ASP A 318 -23.43 -15.05 9.69
CA ASP A 318 -22.41 -14.01 9.83
C ASP A 318 -23.04 -12.74 10.41
N ILE A 319 -24.14 -12.24 9.82
CA ILE A 319 -24.87 -11.06 10.31
C ILE A 319 -25.34 -11.24 11.75
N ALA A 320 -25.86 -12.42 12.11
CA ALA A 320 -26.30 -12.71 13.48
C ALA A 320 -25.15 -12.73 14.49
N ASP A 321 -23.96 -13.18 14.07
CA ASP A 321 -22.72 -13.13 14.85
C ASP A 321 -22.06 -11.73 14.78
N GLY A 322 -22.61 -10.83 13.97
CA GLY A 322 -22.12 -9.48 13.72
C GLY A 322 -20.91 -9.43 12.80
N GLU A 323 -20.61 -10.45 12.02
CA GLU A 323 -19.54 -10.47 11.01
C GLU A 323 -20.04 -10.02 9.64
N ILE A 324 -19.19 -9.34 8.86
CA ILE A 324 -19.54 -8.94 7.50
C ILE A 324 -19.83 -10.20 6.66
N PRO A 325 -20.92 -10.24 5.87
CA PRO A 325 -21.34 -11.43 5.15
C PRO A 325 -20.24 -12.05 4.28
N SER A 326 -20.08 -13.38 4.37
CA SER A 326 -19.12 -14.15 3.57
C SER A 326 -19.26 -13.91 2.06
N SER A 327 -20.47 -13.70 1.55
CA SER A 327 -20.70 -13.47 0.11
C SER A 327 -20.08 -12.18 -0.46
N ILE A 328 -19.65 -11.24 0.40
CA ILE A 328 -18.90 -10.04 -0.02
C ILE A 328 -17.44 -10.07 0.43
N ARG A 329 -16.97 -11.19 1.00
CA ARG A 329 -15.58 -11.38 1.43
C ARG A 329 -14.85 -12.40 0.55
N VAL A 330 -13.52 -12.37 0.59
CA VAL A 330 -12.66 -13.43 0.04
C VAL A 330 -11.94 -14.21 1.14
N ASP A 331 -11.73 -13.61 2.31
CA ASP A 331 -11.18 -14.22 3.51
C ASP A 331 -11.70 -13.52 4.79
N ASP A 332 -11.04 -13.72 5.93
CA ASP A 332 -11.45 -13.13 7.20
C ASP A 332 -11.14 -11.63 7.33
N ILE A 333 -10.38 -11.03 6.41
CA ILE A 333 -9.97 -9.62 6.44
C ILE A 333 -10.50 -8.88 5.20
N HIS A 334 -10.34 -9.48 4.03
CA HIS A 334 -10.47 -8.83 2.74
C HIS A 334 -11.83 -9.07 2.07
N GLY A 335 -12.29 -8.03 1.39
CA GLY A 335 -13.48 -8.03 0.56
C GLY A 335 -13.24 -8.54 -0.87
N ASN A 336 -14.33 -8.86 -1.57
CA ASN A 336 -14.32 -8.99 -3.02
C ASN A 336 -14.60 -7.64 -3.71
N ALA A 337 -14.76 -7.63 -5.05
CA ALA A 337 -15.01 -6.40 -5.79
C ALA A 337 -16.26 -5.62 -5.31
N ALA A 338 -17.33 -6.31 -4.91
CA ALA A 338 -18.56 -5.66 -4.42
C ALA A 338 -18.31 -4.93 -3.09
N PHE A 339 -17.54 -5.53 -2.19
CA PHE A 339 -17.13 -4.90 -0.94
C PHE A 339 -16.38 -3.59 -1.19
N TYR A 340 -15.36 -3.58 -2.05
CA TYR A 340 -14.60 -2.36 -2.34
C TYR A 340 -15.42 -1.30 -3.07
N LYS A 341 -16.34 -1.73 -3.94
CA LYS A 341 -17.30 -0.83 -4.57
C LYS A 341 -18.17 -0.12 -3.53
N ILE A 342 -18.72 -0.86 -2.58
CA ILE A 342 -19.53 -0.29 -1.50
C ILE A 342 -18.70 0.69 -0.66
N ILE A 343 -17.45 0.37 -0.31
CA ILE A 343 -16.57 1.32 0.40
C ILE A 343 -16.41 2.61 -0.41
N GLY A 344 -16.08 2.52 -1.69
CA GLY A 344 -15.85 3.69 -2.53
C GLY A 344 -17.08 4.59 -2.63
N GLU A 345 -18.26 3.98 -2.80
CA GLU A 345 -19.53 4.70 -2.81
C GLU A 345 -19.84 5.39 -1.48
N GLN A 346 -19.59 4.72 -0.34
CA GLN A 346 -19.83 5.32 0.99
C GLN A 346 -18.81 6.41 1.33
N VAL A 347 -17.53 6.23 0.95
CA VAL A 347 -16.53 7.29 1.10
C VAL A 347 -16.95 8.51 0.26
N GLY A 348 -17.38 8.31 -0.98
CA GLY A 348 -17.88 9.40 -1.83
C GLY A 348 -19.06 10.15 -1.20
N LYS A 349 -20.07 9.42 -0.73
CA LYS A 349 -21.22 10.01 -0.02
C LYS A 349 -20.79 10.78 1.22
N LYS A 350 -19.80 10.27 1.96
CA LYS A 350 -19.29 10.94 3.16
C LYS A 350 -18.53 12.22 2.83
N LEU A 351 -17.75 12.22 1.75
CA LEU A 351 -17.08 13.41 1.23
C LEU A 351 -18.07 14.49 0.80
N GLU A 352 -19.21 14.11 0.21
CA GLU A 352 -20.32 15.03 -0.10
C GLU A 352 -21.02 15.55 1.15
N GLU A 353 -21.29 14.68 2.13
CA GLU A 353 -21.93 15.04 3.40
C GLU A 353 -21.12 16.12 4.13
N LEU A 354 -19.79 15.99 4.13
CA LEU A 354 -18.87 16.94 4.73
C LEU A 354 -18.59 18.17 3.86
N GLY A 355 -19.09 18.20 2.62
CA GLY A 355 -18.91 19.30 1.67
C GLY A 355 -17.51 19.40 1.05
N TYR A 356 -16.72 18.33 1.11
CA TYR A 356 -15.37 18.28 0.51
C TYR A 356 -15.44 18.05 -0.99
N LEU A 357 -16.47 17.31 -1.41
CA LEU A 357 -16.90 17.18 -2.79
C LEU A 357 -18.33 17.72 -2.94
N THR A 358 -18.66 18.15 -4.14
CA THR A 358 -19.96 18.71 -4.50
C THR A 358 -20.53 18.02 -5.73
N GLU A 359 -21.80 18.31 -6.07
CA GLU A 359 -22.42 17.81 -7.31
C GLU A 359 -21.63 18.18 -8.59
N GLN A 360 -20.85 19.27 -8.57
CA GLN A 360 -20.04 19.68 -9.72
C GLN A 360 -18.83 18.76 -9.91
N ASP A 361 -18.39 18.09 -8.84
CA ASP A 361 -17.26 17.18 -8.87
C ASP A 361 -17.66 15.78 -9.36
N LYS A 362 -18.96 15.48 -9.54
CA LYS A 362 -19.43 14.20 -10.08
C LYS A 362 -19.18 14.07 -11.59
N LYS A 363 -19.02 12.83 -12.08
CA LYS A 363 -18.85 12.50 -13.51
C LYS A 363 -20.17 12.18 -14.22
#